data_AF-A0A7T8JZ28-F1
#
_entry.id   AF-A0A7T8JZ28-F1
#
_cell.length_a   1.000
_cell.length_b   1.000
_cell.length_c   1.000
_cell.angle_alpha   90.00
_cell.angle_beta   90.00
_cell.angle_gamma   90.00
#
_symmetry.space_group_name_H-M   'P 1'
#
loop_
_entity.id
_entity.type
_entity.pdbx_description
1 polymer ?
#
loop_
_entity_poly.entity_id
_entity_poly.type
_entity_poly.pdbx_seq_one_letter_code
_entity_poly.pdbx_strand_id
1 'polypeptide(L)'
;MIIEVWSNARIPFQRKGNIMRKIEKLHKMFLNVKRNKGRAGSQAAREDAFRKKIKNLFDVATSNALDALDNEEDKAFLLAQRERGRRGKMGSVDILLARKEKRAAKRCEKRKRQRQKAEDDANLSMVELVSSEDETTEEARGDEVTPTRT
;
A
#
# COMPACT_ATOMS: atom_id res chain seq x y z
N MET A 1 -0.36 7.14 -12.33
CA MET A 1 0.91 6.98 -13.06
C MET A 1 2.15 7.22 -12.18
N ILE A 2 2.56 8.46 -11.81
CA ILE A 2 3.80 8.67 -11.02
C ILE A 2 3.73 8.04 -9.62
N ILE A 3 2.64 8.27 -8.87
CA ILE A 3 2.46 7.71 -7.52
C ILE A 3 2.48 6.18 -7.53
N GLU A 4 1.89 5.56 -8.55
CA GLU A 4 1.85 4.09 -8.69
C GLU A 4 3.23 3.51 -8.98
N VAL A 5 4.04 4.18 -9.82
CA VAL A 5 5.42 3.76 -10.11
C VAL A 5 6.26 3.76 -8.84
N TRP A 6 6.20 4.84 -8.06
CA TRP A 6 6.95 4.95 -6.80
C TRP A 6 6.43 4.01 -5.71
N SER A 7 5.11 3.78 -5.67
CA SER A 7 4.51 2.79 -4.77
C SER A 7 4.92 1.36 -5.12
N ASN A 8 5.03 1.03 -6.40
CA ASN A 8 5.50 -0.29 -6.86
C ASN A 8 6.99 -0.48 -6.58
N ALA A 9 7.77 0.61 -6.59
CA ALA A 9 9.19 0.60 -6.26
C ALA A 9 9.46 0.50 -4.75
N ARG A 10 8.42 0.57 -3.90
CA ARG A 10 8.53 0.64 -2.43
C ARG A 10 9.41 1.80 -1.94
N ILE A 11 9.64 2.81 -2.77
CA ILE A 11 10.46 3.96 -2.40
C ILE A 11 9.56 4.97 -1.68
N PRO A 12 9.92 5.42 -0.47
CA PRO A 12 9.17 6.44 0.24
C PRO A 12 9.12 7.75 -0.56
N PHE A 13 7.92 8.15 -0.96
CA PHE A 13 7.67 9.36 -1.75
C PHE A 13 6.91 10.41 -0.94
N GLN A 14 7.04 11.67 -1.37
CA GLN A 14 6.42 12.82 -0.71
C GLN A 14 4.89 12.69 -0.68
N ARG A 15 4.23 13.36 0.29
CA ARG A 15 2.76 13.39 0.36
C ARG A 15 2.16 13.72 -1.02
N LYS A 16 1.10 13.01 -1.42
CA LYS A 16 0.47 13.14 -2.75
C LYS A 16 0.20 14.59 -3.14
N GLY A 17 -0.28 15.43 -2.20
CA GLY A 17 -0.52 16.85 -2.44
C GLY A 17 0.74 17.66 -2.79
N ASN A 18 1.92 17.29 -2.30
CA ASN A 18 3.19 17.94 -2.65
C ASN A 18 3.61 17.57 -4.08
N ILE A 19 3.40 16.32 -4.45
CA ILE A 19 3.66 15.81 -5.81
C ILE A 19 2.75 16.52 -6.81
N MET A 20 1.45 16.62 -6.50
CA MET A 20 0.48 17.33 -7.34
C MET A 20 0.86 18.80 -7.51
N ARG A 21 1.20 19.51 -6.42
CA ARG A 21 1.67 20.90 -6.49
C ARG A 21 2.92 21.07 -7.36
N LYS A 22 3.88 20.14 -7.29
CA LYS A 22 5.07 20.13 -8.17
C LYS A 22 4.67 20.00 -9.64
N ILE A 23 3.78 19.06 -9.96
CA ILE A 23 3.29 18.81 -11.33
C ILE A 23 2.53 20.03 -11.86
N GLU A 24 1.62 20.60 -11.07
CA GLU A 24 0.87 21.80 -11.45
C GLU A 24 1.79 22.99 -11.73
N LYS A 25 2.81 23.20 -10.88
CA LYS A 25 3.80 24.26 -11.08
C LYS A 25 4.58 24.06 -12.38
N LEU A 26 4.97 22.83 -12.69
CA LEU A 26 5.63 22.48 -13.95
C LEU A 26 4.71 22.68 -15.15
N HIS A 27 3.44 22.31 -15.05
CA HIS A 27 2.45 22.53 -16.10
C HIS A 27 2.24 24.03 -16.36
N LYS A 28 2.11 24.85 -15.30
CA LYS A 28 2.06 26.32 -15.43
C LYS A 28 3.32 26.90 -16.09
N MET A 29 4.51 26.38 -15.75
CA MET A 29 5.76 26.78 -16.40
C MET A 29 5.76 26.41 -17.89
N PHE A 30 5.30 25.21 -18.24
CA PHE A 30 5.19 24.76 -19.63
C PHE A 30 4.24 25.66 -20.44
N LEU A 31 3.06 25.98 -19.91
CA LEU A 31 2.12 26.88 -20.57
C LEU A 31 2.73 28.28 -20.79
N ASN A 32 3.46 28.79 -19.79
CA ASN A 32 4.17 30.06 -19.93
C ASN A 32 5.27 30.02 -20.99
N VAL A 33 6.03 28.93 -21.09
CA VAL A 33 7.03 28.75 -22.16
C VAL A 33 6.34 28.67 -23.52
N LYS A 34 5.28 27.85 -23.64
CA LYS A 34 4.50 27.67 -24.87
C LYS A 34 3.88 28.98 -25.36
N ARG A 35 3.28 29.76 -24.47
CA ARG A 35 2.63 31.04 -24.78
C ARG A 35 3.62 32.10 -25.26
N ASN A 36 4.86 32.06 -24.78
CA ASN A 36 5.90 33.02 -25.13
C ASN A 36 6.82 32.53 -26.26
N LYS A 37 6.45 31.45 -26.96
CA LYS A 37 7.20 30.91 -28.10
C LYS A 37 7.33 31.99 -29.18
N GLY A 38 8.57 32.37 -29.53
CA GLY A 38 8.86 33.38 -30.55
C GLY A 38 9.11 34.80 -30.02
N ARG A 39 8.98 35.07 -28.71
CA ARG A 39 9.40 36.36 -28.13
C ARG A 39 10.92 36.37 -27.91
N ALA A 40 11.62 37.34 -28.51
CA ALA A 40 13.06 37.50 -28.35
C ALA A 40 13.45 37.97 -26.93
N GLY A 41 14.66 37.63 -26.48
CA GLY A 41 15.23 37.98 -25.17
C GLY A 41 15.30 36.80 -24.20
N SER A 42 14.69 36.92 -23.02
CA SER A 42 14.80 35.97 -21.90
C SER A 42 14.00 34.67 -22.04
N GLN A 43 13.57 34.31 -23.26
CA GLN A 43 12.83 33.08 -23.55
C GLN A 43 13.76 31.85 -23.51
N ALA A 44 14.97 31.93 -24.07
CA ALA A 44 15.94 30.83 -24.04
C ALA A 44 16.28 30.41 -22.60
N ALA A 45 16.51 31.38 -21.70
CA ALA A 45 16.76 31.14 -20.29
C ALA A 45 15.57 30.46 -19.58
N ARG A 46 14.33 30.84 -19.93
CA ARG A 46 13.11 30.21 -19.39
C ARG A 46 12.94 28.77 -19.88
N GLU A 47 13.24 28.52 -21.15
CA GLU A 47 13.23 27.17 -21.72
C GLU A 47 14.29 26.27 -21.09
N ASP A 48 15.49 26.79 -20.85
CA ASP A 48 16.54 26.05 -20.15
C ASP A 48 16.19 25.78 -18.68
N ALA A 49 15.59 26.75 -17.99
CA ALA A 49 15.09 26.55 -16.64
C ALA A 49 13.99 25.49 -16.60
N PHE A 50 13.11 25.45 -17.61
CA PHE A 50 12.09 24.42 -17.77
C PHE A 50 12.71 23.05 -18.06
N ARG A 51 13.67 22.95 -18.99
CA ARG A 51 14.41 21.72 -19.29
C ARG A 51 15.15 21.16 -18.07
N LYS A 52 15.70 22.01 -17.21
CA LYS A 52 16.31 21.58 -15.94
C LYS A 52 15.26 21.04 -14.96
N LYS A 53 14.14 21.74 -14.79
CA LYS A 53 13.08 21.30 -13.86
C LYS A 53 12.33 20.05 -14.31
N ILE A 54 12.14 19.84 -15.63
CA ILE A 54 11.51 18.62 -16.14
C ILE A 54 12.40 17.39 -15.93
N LYS A 55 13.73 17.56 -15.92
CA LYS A 55 14.67 16.49 -15.58
C LYS A 55 14.47 16.02 -14.12
N ASN A 56 14.16 16.95 -13.22
CA ASN A 56 13.91 16.70 -11.81
C ASN A 56 12.44 16.36 -11.48
N LEU A 57 11.54 16.27 -12.47
CA LEU A 57 10.11 16.01 -12.24
C LEU A 57 9.88 14.66 -11.55
N PHE A 58 10.69 13.66 -11.88
CA PHE A 58 10.57 12.32 -11.32
C PHE A 58 11.20 12.20 -9.93
N ASP A 59 11.95 13.19 -9.43
CA ASP A 59 12.46 13.21 -8.05
C ASP A 59 11.35 13.66 -7.07
N VAL A 60 10.49 12.70 -6.75
CA VAL A 60 9.40 12.83 -5.77
C VAL A 60 9.64 11.98 -4.53
N ALA A 61 10.83 11.40 -4.40
CA ALA A 61 11.29 10.74 -3.19
C ALA A 61 11.24 11.70 -1.99
N THR A 62 11.02 11.17 -0.80
CA THR A 62 11.26 11.93 0.43
C THR A 62 12.75 12.25 0.58
N SER A 63 13.08 13.29 1.36
CA SER A 63 14.48 13.63 1.66
C SER A 63 15.21 12.46 2.32
N ASN A 64 14.52 11.74 3.20
CA ASN A 64 15.04 10.63 3.98
C ASN A 64 14.81 9.27 3.29
N ALA A 65 14.46 9.28 1.99
CA ALA A 65 14.16 8.05 1.27
C ALA A 65 15.37 7.10 1.18
N LEU A 66 16.60 7.62 1.22
CA LEU A 66 17.81 6.78 1.23
C LEU A 66 17.99 6.04 2.56
N ASP A 67 17.59 6.67 3.67
CA ASP A 67 17.72 6.10 5.02
C ASP A 67 16.60 5.10 5.31
N ALA A 68 15.44 5.29 4.67
CA ALA A 68 14.26 4.45 4.83
C ALA A 68 14.22 3.24 3.88
N LEU A 69 15.16 3.14 2.94
CA LEU A 69 15.32 1.97 2.07
C LEU A 69 16.30 0.99 2.73
N ASP A 70 15.93 -0.29 2.83
CA ASP A 70 16.85 -1.32 3.34
C ASP A 70 17.65 -1.98 2.23
N ASN A 71 17.12 -2.00 1.01
CA ASN A 71 17.71 -2.66 -0.15
C ASN A 71 18.70 -1.74 -0.88
N GLU A 72 19.94 -2.21 -1.08
CA GLU A 72 21.00 -1.48 -1.77
C GLU A 72 20.67 -1.20 -3.24
N GLU A 73 19.94 -2.10 -3.91
CA GLU A 73 19.52 -1.93 -5.30
C GLU A 73 18.54 -0.75 -5.43
N ASP A 74 17.60 -0.63 -4.50
CA ASP A 74 16.62 0.46 -4.47
C ASP A 74 17.29 1.80 -4.15
N LYS A 75 18.33 1.80 -3.30
CA LYS A 75 19.18 2.98 -3.05
C LYS A 75 19.93 3.39 -4.30
N ALA A 76 20.56 2.43 -4.99
CA ALA A 76 21.27 2.68 -6.23
C ALA A 76 20.33 3.20 -7.33
N PHE A 77 19.10 2.67 -7.41
CA PHE A 77 18.07 3.17 -8.32
C PHE A 77 17.67 4.62 -8.01
N LEU A 78 17.48 4.94 -6.73
CA LEU A 78 17.15 6.30 -6.29
C LEU A 78 18.29 7.29 -6.60
N LEU A 79 19.54 6.89 -6.40
CA LEU A 79 20.71 7.68 -6.78
C LEU A 79 20.78 7.88 -8.31
N ALA A 80 20.56 6.81 -9.08
CA ALA A 80 20.52 6.86 -10.55
C ALA A 80 19.36 7.74 -11.10
N GLN A 81 18.28 7.94 -10.34
CA GLN A 81 17.22 8.91 -10.66
C GLN A 81 17.64 10.36 -10.36
N ARG A 82 18.44 10.58 -9.30
CA ARG A 82 18.95 11.90 -8.90
C ARG A 82 20.12 12.36 -9.77
N GLU A 83 20.83 11.44 -10.40
CA GLU A 83 21.91 11.75 -11.35
C GLU A 83 21.44 12.54 -12.57
N ARG A 84 22.27 13.51 -12.98
CA ARG A 84 22.05 14.29 -14.20
C ARG A 84 22.10 13.38 -15.43
N GLY A 85 20.93 13.17 -16.06
CA GLY A 85 20.80 12.34 -17.26
C GLY A 85 19.87 11.15 -17.08
N ARG A 86 19.53 10.79 -15.82
CA ARG A 86 18.67 9.65 -15.45
C ARG A 86 19.13 8.34 -16.10
N ARG A 87 20.12 7.70 -15.47
CA ARG A 87 20.62 6.38 -15.91
C ARG A 87 19.59 5.27 -15.63
N GLY A 88 18.79 5.43 -14.58
CA GLY A 88 17.78 4.47 -14.17
C GLY A 88 16.46 4.62 -14.91
N LYS A 89 15.89 3.50 -15.36
CA LYS A 89 14.49 3.35 -15.78
C LYS A 89 13.99 2.03 -15.20
N MET A 90 12.79 2.04 -14.61
CA MET A 90 12.20 0.84 -14.03
C MET A 90 11.94 -0.17 -15.15
N GLY A 91 12.56 -1.35 -15.05
CA GLY A 91 12.60 -2.34 -16.11
C GLY A 91 11.38 -3.26 -16.12
N SER A 92 11.28 -4.08 -17.16
CA SER A 92 10.27 -5.15 -17.25
C SER A 92 10.42 -6.20 -16.15
N VAL A 93 11.64 -6.39 -15.64
CA VAL A 93 11.98 -7.33 -14.56
C VAL A 93 11.34 -6.90 -13.23
N ASP A 94 11.43 -5.62 -12.88
CA ASP A 94 10.82 -5.05 -11.67
C ASP A 94 9.29 -5.20 -11.70
N ILE A 95 8.70 -4.99 -12.89
CA ILE A 95 7.26 -5.16 -13.11
C ILE A 95 6.84 -6.63 -12.90
N LEU A 96 7.65 -7.58 -13.36
CA LEU A 96 7.41 -9.01 -13.17
C LEU A 96 7.50 -9.41 -11.69
N LEU A 97 8.50 -8.90 -10.98
CA LEU A 97 8.68 -9.13 -9.55
C LEU A 97 7.49 -8.59 -8.74
N ALA A 98 7.11 -7.34 -8.97
CA ALA A 98 5.96 -6.71 -8.31
C ALA A 98 4.65 -7.50 -8.55
N ARG A 99 4.45 -8.04 -9.77
CA ARG A 99 3.29 -8.89 -10.08
C ARG A 99 3.33 -10.22 -9.33
N LYS A 100 4.50 -10.85 -9.19
CA LYS A 100 4.67 -12.10 -8.45
C LYS A 100 4.36 -11.91 -6.97
N GLU A 101 4.86 -10.84 -6.37
CA GLU A 101 4.60 -10.49 -4.97
C GLU A 101 3.14 -10.15 -4.71
N LYS A 102 2.49 -9.39 -5.60
CA LYS A 102 1.05 -9.09 -5.50
C LYS A 102 0.19 -10.36 -5.51
N ARG A 103 0.56 -11.36 -6.32
CA ARG A 103 -0.11 -12.68 -6.31
C ARG A 103 0.16 -13.43 -5.00
N ALA A 104 1.38 -13.38 -4.48
CA ALA A 104 1.73 -14.00 -3.20
C ALA A 104 0.96 -13.36 -2.03
N ALA A 105 0.86 -12.03 -1.98
CA ALA A 105 0.12 -11.29 -0.96
C ALA A 105 -1.37 -11.68 -0.95
N LYS A 106 -2.02 -11.74 -2.13
CA LYS A 106 -3.41 -12.21 -2.24
C LYS A 106 -3.61 -13.64 -1.73
N ARG A 107 -2.66 -14.54 -1.99
CA ARG A 107 -2.72 -15.92 -1.46
C ARG A 107 -2.58 -15.94 0.05
N CYS A 108 -1.67 -15.13 0.61
CA CYS A 108 -1.50 -15.00 2.05
C CYS A 108 -2.76 -14.44 2.72
N GLU A 109 -3.37 -13.40 2.15
CA GLU A 109 -4.60 -12.78 2.66
C GLU A 109 -5.78 -13.77 2.64
N LYS A 110 -5.95 -14.54 1.55
CA LYS A 110 -6.98 -15.58 1.46
C LYS A 110 -6.80 -16.64 2.54
N ARG A 111 -5.56 -17.11 2.79
CA ARG A 111 -5.27 -18.08 3.85
C ARG A 111 -5.55 -17.52 5.24
N LYS A 112 -5.21 -16.26 5.50
CA LYS A 112 -5.54 -15.59 6.77
C LYS A 112 -7.05 -15.53 7.00
N ARG A 113 -7.84 -15.13 5.98
CA ARG A 113 -9.30 -15.12 6.07
C ARG A 113 -9.90 -16.52 6.29
N GLN A 114 -9.31 -17.55 5.68
CA GLN A 114 -9.75 -18.93 5.90
C GLN A 114 -9.46 -19.42 7.32
N ARG A 115 -8.28 -19.07 7.87
CA ARG A 115 -7.93 -19.40 9.26
C ARG A 115 -8.84 -18.68 10.26
N GLN A 116 -9.09 -17.39 10.07
CA GLN A 116 -10.01 -16.63 10.91
C GLN A 116 -11.42 -17.25 10.91
N LYS A 117 -11.96 -17.59 9.73
CA LYS A 117 -13.26 -18.30 9.67
C LYS A 117 -13.26 -19.64 10.42
N ALA A 118 -12.20 -20.44 10.27
CA ALA A 118 -12.12 -21.71 10.98
C ALA A 118 -11.98 -21.53 12.50
N GLU A 119 -11.28 -20.49 12.95
CA GLU A 119 -11.17 -20.11 14.36
C GLU A 119 -12.52 -19.60 14.91
N ASP A 120 -13.24 -18.78 14.14
CA ASP A 120 -14.57 -18.29 14.50
C ASP A 120 -15.59 -19.43 14.57
N ASP A 121 -15.59 -20.34 13.60
CA ASP A 121 -16.46 -21.52 13.56
C ASP A 121 -16.12 -22.50 14.72
N ALA A 122 -14.84 -22.70 15.03
CA ALA A 122 -14.41 -23.53 16.16
C ALA A 122 -14.77 -22.91 17.51
N ASN A 123 -14.63 -21.59 17.65
CA ASN A 123 -15.07 -20.88 18.85
C ASN A 123 -16.59 -20.95 19.02
N LEU A 124 -17.36 -20.81 17.93
CA LEU A 124 -18.82 -20.96 17.97
C LEU A 124 -19.21 -22.38 18.41
N SER A 125 -18.58 -23.41 17.83
CA SER A 125 -18.80 -24.81 18.20
C SER A 125 -18.43 -25.11 19.65
N MET A 126 -17.34 -24.52 20.18
CA MET A 126 -16.94 -24.71 21.58
C MET A 126 -17.90 -24.02 22.56
N VAL A 127 -18.44 -22.85 22.20
CA VAL A 127 -19.50 -22.18 22.98
C VAL A 127 -20.79 -23.00 22.98
N GLU A 128 -21.15 -23.61 21.85
CA GLU A 128 -22.33 -24.48 21.73
C GLU A 128 -22.20 -25.77 22.57
N LEU A 129 -21.00 -26.38 22.58
CA LEU A 129 -20.70 -27.55 23.43
C LEU A 129 -20.79 -27.23 24.93
N VAL A 130 -20.21 -26.11 25.37
CA VAL A 130 -20.28 -25.69 26.78
C VAL A 130 -21.71 -25.37 27.21
N SER A 131 -22.57 -24.91 26.30
CA SER A 131 -23.98 -24.64 26.58
C SER A 131 -24.85 -25.90 26.68
N SER A 132 -24.39 -27.05 26.17
CA SER A 132 -25.12 -28.32 26.21
C SER A 132 -24.79 -29.16 27.45
N GLU A 133 -23.72 -28.84 28.16
CA GLU A 133 -23.28 -29.60 29.35
C GLU A 133 -24.00 -29.17 30.65
N ASP A 134 -24.80 -28.10 30.64
CA ASP A 134 -25.58 -27.63 31.80
C ASP A 134 -26.99 -28.25 31.91
N GLU A 135 -27.42 -29.10 30.96
CA GLU A 135 -28.68 -29.85 31.08
C GLU A 135 -28.43 -31.36 31.09
N THR A 136 -28.05 -31.92 32.24
CA THR A 136 -28.52 -33.26 32.67
C THR A 136 -28.02 -33.58 34.08
N THR A 137 -28.91 -33.42 35.08
CA THR A 137 -29.26 -34.47 36.06
C THR A 137 -30.33 -33.92 37.01
N GLU A 138 -31.59 -34.30 36.82
CA GLU A 138 -32.45 -34.72 37.93
C GLU A 138 -33.24 -35.95 37.48
N GLU A 139 -32.89 -37.08 38.08
CA GLU A 139 -33.55 -38.36 37.88
C GLU A 139 -34.91 -38.42 38.57
N ALA A 140 -35.86 -39.04 37.87
CA ALA A 140 -37.17 -39.43 38.38
C ALA A 140 -37.12 -40.75 39.19
N ARG A 141 -37.85 -40.80 40.32
CA ARG A 141 -38.39 -41.98 41.06
C ARG A 141 -39.21 -41.40 42.23
N GLY A 142 -40.42 -41.80 42.61
CA GLY A 142 -41.34 -42.90 42.35
C GLY A 142 -42.28 -42.95 43.56
N ASP A 143 -43.57 -43.24 43.35
CA ASP A 143 -44.65 -43.32 44.36
C ASP A 143 -44.30 -44.06 45.67
N GLU A 144 -44.82 -43.58 46.80
CA GLU A 144 -45.38 -44.46 47.85
C GLU A 144 -46.59 -43.82 48.56
N VAL A 145 -47.58 -44.69 48.80
CA VAL A 145 -48.93 -44.43 49.30
C VAL A 145 -49.01 -44.81 50.79
N THR A 146 -50.02 -44.27 51.48
CA THR A 146 -50.75 -44.80 52.69
C THR A 146 -50.55 -44.01 54.02
N PRO A 147 -51.39 -44.19 55.07
CA PRO A 147 -52.75 -43.65 55.19
C PRO A 147 -53.10 -43.03 56.59
N THR A 148 -54.24 -42.33 56.64
CA THR A 148 -55.25 -42.08 57.73
C THR A 148 -54.92 -41.88 59.23
N ARG A 149 -55.75 -40.97 59.81
CA ARG A 149 -56.39 -40.93 61.16
C ARG A 149 -55.71 -39.97 62.19
N THR A 150 -56.39 -39.05 62.86
CA THR A 150 -57.68 -39.10 63.60
C THR A 150 -58.37 -37.74 63.61
#